data_AF-A0A7K8LVD1-F1
#
_entry.id   AF-A0A7K8LVD1-F1
#
_cell.length_a   1.000
_cell.length_b   1.000
_cell.length_c   1.000
_cell.angle_alpha   90.00
_cell.angle_beta   90.00
_cell.angle_gamma   90.00
#
_symmetry.space_group_name_H-M   'P 1'
#
loop_
_entity.id
_entity.type
_entity.pdbx_description
1 polymer ?
#
loop_
_entity_poly.entity_id
_entity_poly.type
_entity_poly.pdbx_seq_one_letter_code
_entity_poly.pdbx_strand_id
1 'polypeptide(L)'
;METLSDAEVLATMTRLLRTLTGNPRLPAPRNVLRSRWHSAPHTRGSYSYVAVGSSGDDIDALAQPLPEDLEDPRPLQLLFAGEATHRTFYSTTHGALLSGWREAERLNRLFQAPGPAPQL
;
A
#
# COMPACT_ATOMS: atom_id res chain seq x y z
N MET A 1 1.70 19.68 3.86
CA MET A 1 2.63 19.59 5.01
C MET A 1 4.03 19.13 4.61
N GLU A 2 4.19 18.16 3.69
CA GLU A 2 5.53 17.64 3.33
C GLU A 2 6.51 18.70 2.78
N THR A 3 6.00 19.76 2.15
CA THR A 3 6.78 20.88 1.61
C THR A 3 7.17 21.94 2.65
N LEU A 4 6.54 21.94 3.83
CA LEU A 4 6.87 22.89 4.89
C LEU A 4 8.16 22.49 5.59
N SER A 5 8.87 23.44 6.17
CA SER A 5 10.01 23.17 7.04
C SER A 5 9.56 22.59 8.39
N ASP A 6 10.46 21.89 9.09
CA ASP A 6 10.16 21.36 10.42
C ASP A 6 9.89 22.47 11.45
N ALA A 7 10.53 23.64 11.29
CA ALA A 7 10.33 24.80 12.14
C ALA A 7 8.90 25.37 12.05
N GLU A 8 8.37 25.51 10.84
CA GLU A 8 6.99 25.99 10.62
C GLU A 8 5.95 25.05 11.22
N VAL A 9 6.16 23.74 11.06
CA VAL A 9 5.30 22.71 11.65
C VAL A 9 5.36 22.78 13.17
N LEU A 10 6.56 22.82 13.77
CA LEU A 10 6.75 22.90 15.22
C LEU A 10 6.10 24.15 15.82
N ALA A 11 6.28 25.32 15.19
CA ALA A 11 5.69 26.57 15.66
C ALA A 11 4.16 26.52 15.64
N THR A 12 3.59 25.99 14.55
CA THR A 12 2.13 25.86 14.40
C THR A 12 1.54 24.85 15.39
N MET A 13 2.18 23.69 15.55
CA MET A 13 1.77 22.67 16.52
C MET A 13 1.86 23.18 17.96
N THR A 14 2.91 23.91 18.31
CA THR A 14 3.07 24.51 19.65
C THR A 14 1.94 25.50 19.94
N ARG A 15 1.60 26.37 18.98
CA ARG A 15 0.49 27.31 19.12
C ARG A 15 -0.84 26.58 19.31
N LEU A 16 -1.10 25.56 18.49
CA LEU A 16 -2.32 24.75 18.59
C LEU A 16 -2.43 24.05 19.95
N LEU A 17 -1.35 23.43 20.43
CA LEU A 17 -1.34 22.78 21.74
C LEU A 17 -1.55 23.77 22.89
N ARG A 18 -0.95 24.96 22.85
CA ARG A 18 -1.18 26.01 23.86
C ARG A 18 -2.65 26.45 23.89
N THR A 19 -3.28 26.60 22.73
CA THR A 19 -4.70 26.94 22.64
C THR A 19 -5.58 25.82 23.18
N LEU A 20 -5.38 24.57 22.73
CA LEU A 20 -6.19 23.42 23.16
C LEU A 20 -6.06 23.12 24.65
N THR A 21 -4.87 23.32 25.22
CA THR A 21 -4.60 23.07 26.64
C THR A 21 -4.88 24.28 27.54
N GLY A 22 -5.14 25.46 26.97
CA GLY A 22 -5.24 26.71 27.72
C GLY A 22 -3.95 27.14 28.44
N ASN A 23 -2.82 26.49 28.16
CA ASN A 23 -1.55 26.75 28.83
C ASN A 23 -0.60 27.52 27.89
N PRO A 24 -0.49 28.87 28.00
CA PRO A 24 0.39 29.66 27.15
C PRO A 24 1.89 29.41 27.41
N ARG A 25 2.24 28.81 28.56
CA ARG A 25 3.62 28.53 28.96
C ARG A 25 4.11 27.15 28.53
N LEU A 26 3.28 26.36 27.83
CA LEU A 26 3.70 25.06 27.31
C LEU A 26 4.95 25.24 26.42
N PRO A 27 6.07 24.58 26.74
CA PRO A 27 7.29 24.72 25.96
C PRO A 27 7.12 24.11 24.56
N ALA A 28 7.84 24.66 23.58
CA ALA A 28 7.89 24.07 22.25
C ALA A 28 8.61 22.70 22.31
N PRO A 29 8.18 21.71 21.51
CA PRO A 29 8.92 20.47 21.36
C PRO A 29 10.32 20.73 20.80
N ARG A 30 11.31 19.95 21.25
CA ARG A 30 12.70 20.10 20.78
C ARG A 30 12.89 19.60 19.34
N ASN A 31 12.24 18.49 19.01
CA ASN A 31 12.33 17.82 17.72
C ASN A 31 10.95 17.40 17.25
N VAL A 32 10.80 17.23 15.93
CA VAL A 32 9.63 16.63 15.30
C VAL A 32 10.07 15.47 14.42
N LEU A 33 9.40 14.34 14.56
CA LEU A 33 9.50 13.24 13.61
C LEU A 33 8.17 13.16 12.87
N ARG A 34 8.23 13.19 11.53
CA ARG A 34 7.05 13.14 10.68
C ARG A 34 7.31 12.33 9.43
N SER A 35 6.31 11.57 9.01
CA SER A 35 6.35 10.85 7.74
C SER A 35 6.21 11.80 6.55
N ARG A 36 6.79 11.41 5.42
CA ARG A 36 6.58 12.04 4.11
C ARG A 36 6.24 10.97 3.07
N TRP A 37 5.13 10.27 3.30
CA TRP A 37 4.74 9.08 2.54
C TRP A 37 4.55 9.37 1.04
N HIS A 38 4.04 10.55 0.69
CA HIS A 38 3.76 10.91 -0.69
C HIS A 38 5.06 11.14 -1.49
N SER A 39 6.02 11.87 -0.92
CA SER A 39 7.32 12.11 -1.57
C SER A 39 8.34 10.99 -1.38
N ALA A 40 8.09 10.03 -0.48
CA ALA A 40 8.99 8.91 -0.27
C ALA A 40 9.06 7.99 -1.53
N PRO A 41 10.27 7.69 -2.04
CA PRO A 41 10.45 7.10 -3.37
C PRO A 41 9.89 5.68 -3.51
N HIS A 42 9.81 4.93 -2.41
CA HIS A 42 9.38 3.53 -2.38
C HIS A 42 7.91 3.33 -2.02
N THR A 43 7.20 4.37 -1.55
CA THR A 43 5.79 4.28 -1.17
C THR A 43 4.89 5.18 -2.01
N ARG A 44 5.36 6.39 -2.36
CA ARG A 44 4.66 7.36 -3.22
C ARG A 44 3.22 7.70 -2.81
N GLY A 45 2.88 7.46 -1.55
CA GLY A 45 1.54 7.50 -1.01
C GLY A 45 1.48 6.70 0.29
N SER A 46 0.33 6.76 0.98
CA SER A 46 0.10 5.98 2.20
C SER A 46 -0.47 4.60 1.90
N TYR A 47 -1.59 4.56 1.17
CA TYR A 47 -2.34 3.36 0.81
C TYR A 47 -3.39 3.69 -0.25
N SER A 48 -3.93 2.67 -0.89
CA SER A 48 -4.98 2.76 -1.90
C SER A 48 -6.32 3.25 -1.34
N TYR A 49 -7.15 3.82 -2.22
CA TYR A 49 -8.55 4.14 -1.97
C TYR A 49 -9.32 4.06 -3.30
N VAL A 50 -10.63 3.82 -3.24
CA VAL A 50 -11.48 3.84 -4.44
C VAL A 50 -11.80 5.29 -4.80
N ALA A 51 -11.14 5.80 -5.83
CA ALA A 51 -11.34 7.15 -6.32
C ALA A 51 -12.69 7.33 -7.02
N VAL A 52 -13.11 8.59 -7.22
CA VAL A 52 -14.29 8.90 -8.02
C VAL A 52 -14.10 8.35 -9.43
N GLY A 53 -15.02 7.50 -9.88
CA GLY A 53 -14.95 6.81 -11.18
C GLY A 53 -14.23 5.46 -11.15
N SER A 54 -13.65 5.06 -10.01
CA SER A 54 -13.08 3.72 -9.80
C SER A 54 -14.09 2.82 -9.08
N SER A 55 -13.89 1.51 -9.16
CA SER A 55 -14.69 0.52 -8.44
C SER A 55 -13.81 -0.57 -7.81
N GLY A 56 -14.44 -1.49 -7.08
CA GLY A 56 -13.74 -2.70 -6.61
C GLY A 56 -13.23 -3.59 -7.74
N ASP A 57 -13.72 -3.42 -8.96
CA ASP A 57 -13.30 -4.20 -10.12
C ASP A 57 -11.88 -3.79 -10.56
N ASP A 58 -11.47 -2.55 -10.32
CA ASP A 58 -10.08 -2.10 -10.57
C ASP A 58 -9.08 -2.81 -9.63
N ILE A 59 -9.50 -3.10 -8.40
CA ILE A 59 -8.70 -3.86 -7.43
C ILE A 59 -8.59 -5.33 -7.87
N ASP A 60 -9.69 -5.92 -8.35
CA ASP A 60 -9.70 -7.28 -8.87
C ASP A 60 -8.86 -7.41 -10.14
N ALA A 61 -8.88 -6.40 -11.03
CA ALA A 61 -8.03 -6.31 -12.21
C ALA A 61 -6.55 -6.24 -11.80
N LEU A 62 -6.19 -5.41 -10.82
CA LEU A 62 -4.82 -5.32 -10.31
C LEU A 62 -4.33 -6.64 -9.66
N ALA A 63 -5.24 -7.48 -9.17
CA ALA A 63 -4.94 -8.78 -8.59
C ALA A 63 -4.78 -9.91 -9.64
N GLN A 64 -5.08 -9.64 -10.92
CA GLN A 64 -4.92 -10.65 -11.98
C GLN A 64 -3.45 -10.92 -12.26
N PRO A 65 -3.05 -12.20 -12.38
CA PRO A 65 -1.69 -12.53 -12.75
C PRO A 65 -1.48 -12.30 -14.25
N LEU A 66 -0.23 -12.27 -14.70
CA LEU A 66 0.11 -12.23 -16.13
C LEU A 66 0.86 -13.51 -16.56
N PRO A 67 0.59 -14.04 -17.76
CA PRO A 67 -0.48 -13.63 -18.67
C PRO A 67 -1.88 -13.89 -18.07
N GLU A 68 -2.83 -12.99 -18.36
CA GLU A 68 -4.23 -13.13 -17.92
C GLU A 68 -5.02 -14.05 -18.85
N ASP A 69 -4.63 -14.09 -20.13
CA ASP A 69 -5.26 -14.90 -21.16
C ASP A 69 -5.02 -16.39 -20.91
N LEU A 70 -6.11 -17.16 -20.80
CA LEU A 70 -6.08 -18.61 -20.61
C LEU A 70 -5.66 -19.37 -21.87
N GLU A 71 -5.75 -18.74 -23.05
CA GLU A 71 -5.26 -19.30 -24.30
C GLU A 71 -3.76 -19.08 -24.49
N ASP A 72 -3.12 -18.26 -23.64
CA ASP A 72 -1.67 -18.10 -23.65
C ASP A 72 -1.01 -19.42 -23.21
N PRO A 73 -0.18 -20.04 -24.07
CA PRO A 73 0.46 -21.30 -23.74
C PRO A 73 1.54 -21.13 -22.65
N ARG A 74 1.92 -19.90 -22.29
CA ARG A 74 2.92 -19.64 -21.26
C ARG A 74 2.29 -19.82 -19.87
N PRO A 75 3.02 -20.46 -18.93
CA PRO A 75 2.58 -20.49 -17.55
C PRO A 75 2.56 -19.08 -16.95
N LEU A 76 1.84 -18.90 -15.85
CA LEU A 76 1.85 -17.66 -15.06
C LEU A 76 3.30 -17.22 -14.79
N GLN A 77 3.61 -15.97 -15.14
CA GLN A 77 4.96 -15.39 -14.97
C GLN A 77 5.01 -14.29 -13.92
N LEU A 78 3.91 -13.54 -13.76
CA LEU A 78 3.85 -12.42 -12.83
C LEU A 78 2.60 -12.51 -11.98
N LEU A 79 2.78 -12.32 -10.67
CA LEU A 79 1.75 -12.40 -9.65
C LEU A 79 1.76 -11.07 -8.89
N PHE A 80 0.58 -10.57 -8.53
CA PHE A 80 0.45 -9.30 -7.81
C PHE A 80 -0.20 -9.53 -6.45
N ALA A 81 0.51 -9.12 -5.40
CA ALA A 81 0.06 -9.11 -4.03
C ALA A 81 0.28 -7.74 -3.40
N GLY A 82 -0.32 -7.51 -2.23
CA GLY A 82 -0.23 -6.25 -1.51
C GLY A 82 -1.59 -5.64 -1.24
N GLU A 83 -1.61 -4.59 -0.41
CA GLU A 83 -2.85 -4.00 0.10
C GLU A 83 -3.83 -3.60 -1.03
N ALA A 84 -3.31 -3.07 -2.13
CA ALA A 84 -4.11 -2.60 -3.26
C ALA A 84 -4.75 -3.72 -4.09
N THR A 85 -4.49 -5.00 -3.76
CA THR A 85 -4.96 -6.15 -4.55
C THR A 85 -6.04 -6.96 -3.82
N HIS A 86 -6.57 -6.48 -2.68
CA HIS A 86 -7.57 -7.21 -1.89
C HIS A 86 -8.91 -6.45 -1.82
N ARG A 87 -9.89 -6.82 -2.64
CA ARG A 87 -11.18 -6.11 -2.80
C ARG A 87 -11.87 -5.70 -1.50
N THR A 88 -11.92 -6.60 -0.51
CA THR A 88 -12.64 -6.34 0.76
C THR A 88 -11.81 -5.58 1.80
N PHE A 89 -10.48 -5.71 1.76
CA PHE A 89 -9.58 -5.29 2.85
C PHE A 89 -8.40 -4.45 2.32
N TYR A 90 -8.59 -3.77 1.20
CA TYR A 90 -7.61 -2.81 0.69
C TYR A 90 -7.31 -1.73 1.72
N SER A 91 -6.15 -1.08 1.62
CA SER A 91 -5.60 -0.12 2.58
C SER A 91 -5.20 -0.68 3.96
N THR A 92 -5.25 -2.01 4.16
CA THR A 92 -4.95 -2.63 5.45
C THR A 92 -3.77 -3.61 5.40
N THR A 93 -3.11 -3.78 6.54
CA THR A 93 -2.03 -4.77 6.70
C THR A 93 -2.54 -6.21 6.56
N HIS A 94 -3.72 -6.53 7.07
CA HIS A 94 -4.26 -7.89 6.92
C HIS A 94 -4.72 -8.18 5.49
N GLY A 95 -5.22 -7.20 4.74
CA GLY A 95 -5.47 -7.35 3.30
C GLY A 95 -4.17 -7.63 2.52
N ALA A 96 -3.08 -6.95 2.87
CA ALA A 96 -1.75 -7.24 2.30
C ALA A 96 -1.28 -8.67 2.64
N LEU A 97 -1.49 -9.13 3.88
CA LEU A 97 -1.17 -10.51 4.29
C LEU A 97 -1.98 -11.54 3.50
N LEU A 98 -3.31 -11.36 3.43
CA LEU A 98 -4.23 -12.28 2.77
C LEU A 98 -3.98 -12.36 1.26
N SER A 99 -3.70 -11.23 0.61
CA SER A 99 -3.31 -11.23 -0.80
C SER A 99 -1.96 -11.93 -1.03
N GLY A 100 -1.01 -11.81 -0.10
CA GLY A 100 0.23 -12.58 -0.14
C GLY A 100 -0.01 -14.10 -0.09
N TRP A 101 -0.88 -14.57 0.81
CA TRP A 101 -1.28 -15.98 0.87
C TRP A 101 -1.99 -16.45 -0.39
N ARG A 102 -2.89 -15.61 -0.95
CA ARG A 102 -3.58 -15.89 -2.21
C ARG A 102 -2.60 -16.18 -3.36
N GLU A 103 -1.59 -15.32 -3.55
CA GLU A 103 -0.60 -15.53 -4.63
C GLU A 103 0.36 -16.69 -4.33
N ALA A 104 0.70 -16.93 -3.05
CA ALA A 104 1.49 -18.09 -2.66
C ALA A 104 0.77 -19.41 -2.97
N GLU A 105 -0.54 -19.49 -2.71
CA GLU A 105 -1.35 -20.64 -3.10
C GLU A 105 -1.44 -20.81 -4.62
N ARG A 106 -1.59 -19.71 -5.37
CA ARG A 106 -1.59 -19.73 -6.83
C ARG A 106 -0.28 -20.28 -7.39
N LEU A 107 0.85 -19.86 -6.83
CA LEU A 107 2.17 -20.36 -7.17
C LEU A 107 2.34 -21.85 -6.82
N ASN A 108 1.87 -22.28 -5.65
CA ASN A 108 1.90 -23.70 -5.27
C ASN A 108 1.09 -24.56 -6.24
N ARG A 109 -0.10 -24.12 -6.65
CA ARG A 109 -0.93 -24.85 -7.63
C ARG A 109 -0.24 -24.95 -8.99
N LEU A 110 0.47 -23.90 -9.42
CA LEU A 110 1.24 -23.92 -10.66
C LEU A 110 2.33 -25.00 -10.64
N PHE A 111 3.04 -25.16 -9.53
CA PHE A 111 4.11 -26.16 -9.39
C PHE A 111 3.61 -27.58 -9.06
N GLN A 112 2.41 -27.72 -8.49
CA GLN A 112 1.80 -29.02 -8.17
C GLN A 112 0.95 -29.57 -9.32
N ALA A 113 0.56 -28.75 -10.29
CA ALA A 113 -0.15 -29.22 -11.48
C ALA A 113 0.73 -30.20 -12.28
N PRO A 114 0.21 -31.36 -12.70
CA PRO A 114 0.95 -32.29 -13.55
C PRO A 114 1.13 -31.67 -14.95
N GLY A 115 2.24 -30.96 -15.14
CA GLY A 115 2.71 -30.40 -16.41
C GLY A 115 4.15 -30.84 -16.70
N PRO A 116 4.60 -30.84 -17.97
CA PRO A 116 5.89 -31.39 -18.35
C PRO A 116 7.02 -30.66 -17.63
N ALA A 117 8.05 -31.41 -17.24
CA ALA A 117 9.20 -30.90 -16.49
C ALA A 117 9.80 -29.66 -17.20
N PRO A 118 10.22 -28.64 -16.45
CA PRO A 118 10.87 -27.47 -17.03
C PRO A 118 12.15 -27.89 -17.75
N GLN A 119 12.25 -27.53 -19.04
CA GLN A 119 13.52 -27.60 -19.76
C GLN A 119 14.34 -26.38 -19.34
N LEU A 120 15.36 -26.63 -18.51
CA LEU A 120 16.46 -25.69 -18.23
C LEU A 120 17.43 -25.65 -19.41
#